data_AF-A0A7W5AMS2-F1
#
_entry.id   AF-A0A7W5AMS2-F1
#
_cell.length_a   1.000
_cell.length_b   1.000
_cell.length_c   1.000
_cell.angle_alpha   90.00
_cell.angle_beta   90.00
_cell.angle_gamma   90.00
#
_symmetry.space_group_name_H-M   'P 1'
#
loop_
_entity.id
_entity.type
_entity.pdbx_description
1 polymer ?
#
loop_
_entity_poly.entity_id
_entity_poly.type
_entity_poly.pdbx_seq_one_letter_code
_entity_poly.pdbx_strand_id
1 'polypeptide(L)'
;MTNPPAAPLTAFVPEPPDADWETIRARVMARLGAETPPSWTDHNPVDPGVTLAESAAFGLADLHYRVAQRRMEAWPLEARSFAPDTDRHWHGTIPAGSLTAIAGALAASAPGSATTLESLVRAAASQADAVALLSKPPWAGVFTAPQRPAVVTLLRGRLVRRIAQEQTDIVAEAVAAERAGGGTVAARDARAAATLRHTLPLWPEEIAAVVRRERRRLSREALVARLDEVRAATAMTAPAIRAVLAAADLDATEADLAMAVAGQPPGMLPEHLEDPGGRSLIWPPHPIQALTSEPVTAGDYARRARAHPGVGRAWAVPGRLPGIAWNGLPTGATPEIAADPQAPAVTLIVERITGTGNSDGFLRAVLTAAIGPEAGAPFPDWRDDVDDLAPRRVIGDEVGAGLLAEAPILVQATLVGPVGIDRDAVIADVRGRIAALFARDEPEPGPPAAEPVVDGPWPRIDQPAGGWAPGEPIRFTEVVDAMAGNPDVWGVELLAMKVQGDPSFLPQSAGSLPIPPNAVPVLAAANCLTVRLALTGRCGDA
;
A
#
# COMPACT_ATOMS: atom_id res chain seq x y z
N MET A 1 27.21 -36.25 2.45
CA MET A 1 25.78 -35.96 2.70
C MET A 1 25.10 -35.86 1.34
N THR A 2 24.19 -36.77 1.03
CA THR A 2 23.39 -36.77 -0.21
C THR A 2 22.27 -35.76 -0.07
N ASN A 3 22.18 -34.79 -1.00
CA ASN A 3 21.05 -33.86 -1.04
C ASN A 3 19.73 -34.64 -1.08
N PRO A 4 18.74 -34.29 -0.26
CA PRO A 4 17.42 -34.90 -0.35
C PRO A 4 16.82 -34.59 -1.73
N PRO A 5 16.07 -35.53 -2.33
CA PRO A 5 15.39 -35.28 -3.60
C PRO A 5 14.39 -34.13 -3.43
N ALA A 6 14.35 -33.23 -4.43
CA ALA A 6 13.38 -32.14 -4.49
C ALA A 6 11.95 -32.71 -4.38
N ALA A 7 11.17 -32.16 -3.47
CA ALA A 7 9.79 -32.61 -3.26
C ALA A 7 8.94 -32.29 -4.50
N PRO A 8 8.07 -33.21 -4.95
CA PRO A 8 7.15 -32.93 -6.05
C PRO A 8 6.18 -31.79 -5.68
N LEU A 9 5.89 -30.91 -6.65
CA LEU A 9 4.88 -29.87 -6.53
C LEU A 9 3.55 -30.48 -6.08
N THR A 10 3.12 -30.13 -4.87
CA THR A 10 1.81 -30.51 -4.34
C THR A 10 0.81 -29.45 -4.78
N ALA A 11 -0.23 -29.87 -5.51
CA ALA A 11 -1.29 -28.97 -5.92
C ALA A 11 -2.06 -28.48 -4.69
N PHE A 12 -2.03 -27.17 -4.44
CA PHE A 12 -2.93 -26.53 -3.50
C PHE A 12 -4.38 -26.75 -3.95
N VAL A 13 -5.26 -27.14 -3.02
CA VAL A 13 -6.70 -27.30 -3.26
C VAL A 13 -7.38 -26.03 -2.77
N PRO A 14 -7.75 -25.09 -3.65
CA PRO A 14 -8.35 -23.83 -3.24
C PRO A 14 -9.72 -24.06 -2.61
N GLU A 15 -9.94 -23.47 -1.44
CA GLU A 15 -11.27 -23.33 -0.84
C GLU A 15 -11.84 -21.95 -1.20
N PRO A 16 -13.13 -21.82 -1.56
CA PRO A 16 -13.75 -20.51 -1.71
C PRO A 16 -13.51 -19.68 -0.43
N PRO A 17 -13.12 -18.39 -0.50
CA PRO A 17 -13.41 -17.41 -1.55
C PRO A 17 -12.18 -16.98 -2.37
N ASP A 18 -11.24 -17.88 -2.65
CA ASP A 18 -10.03 -17.48 -3.39
C ASP A 18 -10.37 -17.23 -4.87
N ALA A 19 -10.39 -15.95 -5.22
CA ALA A 19 -10.01 -15.45 -6.53
C ALA A 19 -9.02 -14.28 -6.37
N ASP A 20 -8.23 -14.31 -5.31
CA ASP A 20 -7.10 -13.41 -5.08
C ASP A 20 -5.82 -13.94 -5.77
N TRP A 21 -4.71 -13.28 -5.49
CA TRP A 21 -3.34 -13.71 -5.74
C TRP A 21 -3.16 -15.24 -5.84
N GLU A 22 -3.65 -16.00 -4.87
CA GLU A 22 -3.43 -17.45 -4.78
C GLU A 22 -4.16 -18.22 -5.88
N THR A 23 -5.26 -17.69 -6.41
CA THR A 23 -5.96 -18.32 -7.53
C THR A 23 -5.27 -18.07 -8.86
N ILE A 24 -4.71 -16.89 -9.06
CA ILE A 24 -3.90 -16.58 -10.24
C ILE A 24 -2.64 -17.44 -10.20
N ARG A 25 -1.95 -17.47 -9.05
CA ARG A 25 -0.79 -18.31 -8.79
C ARG A 25 -1.13 -19.79 -9.01
N ALA A 26 -2.20 -20.32 -8.44
CA ALA A 26 -2.61 -21.71 -8.62
C ALA A 26 -2.89 -22.07 -10.08
N ARG A 27 -3.49 -21.17 -10.87
CA ARG A 27 -3.71 -21.39 -12.32
C ARG A 27 -2.40 -21.36 -13.11
N VAL A 28 -1.49 -20.46 -12.78
CA VAL A 28 -0.14 -20.41 -13.36
C VAL A 28 0.63 -21.69 -13.02
N MET A 29 0.62 -22.10 -11.76
CA MET A 29 1.27 -23.33 -11.28
C MET A 29 0.68 -24.59 -11.90
N ALA A 30 -0.65 -24.68 -12.03
CA ALA A 30 -1.30 -25.80 -12.69
C ALA A 30 -0.92 -25.89 -14.18
N ARG A 31 -0.75 -24.75 -14.86
CA ARG A 31 -0.32 -24.71 -16.25
C ARG A 31 1.15 -25.10 -16.40
N LEU A 32 2.02 -24.55 -15.55
CA LEU A 32 3.45 -24.90 -15.52
C LEU A 32 3.66 -26.38 -15.23
N GLY A 33 2.95 -26.93 -14.24
CA GLY A 33 3.00 -28.37 -13.93
C GLY A 33 2.52 -29.28 -15.07
N ALA A 34 1.65 -28.79 -15.95
CA ALA A 34 1.19 -29.54 -17.13
C ALA A 34 2.15 -29.45 -18.33
N GLU A 35 2.98 -28.41 -18.42
CA GLU A 35 3.82 -28.12 -19.60
C GLU A 35 5.32 -28.30 -19.37
N THR A 36 5.78 -28.28 -18.12
CA THR A 36 7.21 -28.38 -17.77
C THR A 36 7.64 -29.81 -17.45
N PRO A 37 8.93 -30.17 -17.71
CA PRO A 37 9.47 -31.46 -17.30
C PRO A 37 9.52 -31.61 -15.77
N PRO A 38 9.43 -32.84 -15.22
CA PRO A 38 9.48 -33.09 -13.76
C PRO A 38 10.74 -32.59 -13.04
N SER A 39 11.80 -32.27 -13.78
CA SER A 39 13.06 -31.74 -13.27
C SER A 39 13.08 -30.20 -13.17
N TRP A 40 12.06 -29.53 -13.69
CA TRP A 40 11.94 -28.08 -13.63
C TRP A 40 11.35 -27.68 -12.27
N THR A 41 11.95 -26.67 -11.63
CA THR A 41 11.51 -26.14 -10.34
C THR A 41 11.40 -24.62 -10.47
N ASP A 42 10.37 -24.09 -9.81
CA ASP A 42 10.12 -22.65 -9.69
C ASP A 42 10.97 -22.01 -8.56
N HIS A 43 11.69 -22.85 -7.80
CA HIS A 43 12.64 -22.43 -6.78
C HIS A 43 14.05 -22.28 -7.33
N ASN A 44 14.71 -21.18 -6.96
CA ASN A 44 16.16 -21.08 -7.07
C ASN A 44 16.79 -22.04 -6.03
N PRO A 45 17.70 -22.96 -6.42
CA PRO A 45 18.35 -23.89 -5.48
C PRO A 45 19.20 -23.21 -4.40
N VAL A 46 19.46 -21.90 -4.50
CA VAL A 46 20.19 -21.11 -3.49
C VAL A 46 19.24 -20.38 -2.52
N ASP A 47 17.97 -20.15 -2.90
CA ASP A 47 17.01 -19.41 -2.08
C ASP A 47 15.54 -19.73 -2.45
N PRO A 48 14.79 -20.47 -1.61
CA PRO A 48 13.47 -21.01 -1.96
C PRO A 48 12.28 -20.05 -1.73
N GLY A 49 12.49 -18.82 -1.26
CA GLY A 49 11.43 -17.99 -0.67
C GLY A 49 10.39 -17.36 -1.62
N VAL A 50 10.76 -17.00 -2.86
CA VAL A 50 9.85 -16.33 -3.83
C VAL A 50 10.05 -16.87 -5.23
N THR A 51 8.97 -17.27 -5.91
CA THR A 51 9.07 -17.97 -7.20
C THR A 51 8.83 -17.08 -8.44
N LEU A 52 9.23 -17.54 -9.64
CA LEU A 52 8.99 -16.78 -10.88
C LEU A 52 7.49 -16.72 -11.23
N ALA A 53 6.75 -17.78 -10.92
CA ALA A 53 5.30 -17.80 -11.07
C ALA A 53 4.59 -16.79 -10.16
N GLU A 54 5.10 -16.64 -8.94
CA GLU A 54 4.68 -15.63 -7.99
C GLU A 54 4.98 -14.22 -8.54
N SER A 55 6.21 -13.96 -8.98
CA SER A 55 6.55 -12.67 -9.62
C SER A 55 5.65 -12.33 -10.83
N ALA A 56 5.29 -13.33 -11.65
CA ALA A 56 4.41 -13.16 -12.81
C ALA A 56 2.94 -12.90 -12.43
N ALA A 57 2.43 -13.58 -11.40
CA ALA A 57 1.09 -13.33 -10.88
C ALA A 57 0.98 -11.91 -10.31
N PHE A 58 2.07 -11.38 -9.73
CA PHE A 58 2.10 -10.04 -9.14
C PHE A 58 2.10 -8.99 -10.25
N GLY A 59 2.93 -9.21 -11.28
CA GLY A 59 2.95 -8.38 -12.48
C GLY A 59 1.60 -8.32 -13.20
N LEU A 60 0.84 -9.41 -13.25
CA LEU A 60 -0.50 -9.43 -13.85
C LEU A 60 -1.55 -8.67 -13.01
N ALA A 61 -1.47 -8.77 -11.69
CA ALA A 61 -2.33 -8.00 -10.78
C ALA A 61 -2.03 -6.50 -10.87
N ASP A 62 -0.76 -6.11 -10.85
CA ASP A 62 -0.29 -4.72 -11.03
C ASP A 62 -0.65 -4.18 -12.43
N LEU A 63 -0.45 -4.97 -13.50
CA LEU A 63 -0.86 -4.58 -14.84
C LEU A 63 -2.36 -4.31 -14.88
N HIS A 64 -3.20 -5.22 -14.34
CA HIS A 64 -4.65 -5.02 -14.27
C HIS A 64 -5.00 -3.70 -13.57
N TYR A 65 -4.34 -3.40 -12.46
CA TYR A 65 -4.50 -2.15 -11.72
C TYR A 65 -4.14 -0.91 -12.56
N ARG A 66 -2.99 -0.93 -13.25
CA ARG A 66 -2.51 0.19 -14.07
C ARG A 66 -3.35 0.45 -15.32
N VAL A 67 -3.94 -0.59 -15.94
CA VAL A 67 -4.83 -0.42 -17.10
C VAL A 67 -6.28 -0.14 -16.72
N ALA A 68 -6.67 -0.43 -15.48
CA ALA A 68 -8.02 -0.23 -14.96
C ALA A 68 -8.24 1.18 -14.40
N GLN A 69 -8.10 2.23 -15.21
CA GLN A 69 -8.85 3.46 -14.97
C GLN A 69 -10.34 3.21 -15.27
N ARG A 70 -11.00 2.44 -14.39
CA ARG A 70 -12.42 2.11 -14.51
C ARG A 70 -13.26 3.32 -14.15
N ARG A 71 -14.23 3.66 -15.02
CA ARG A 71 -15.21 4.73 -14.74
C ARG A 71 -16.34 4.16 -13.87
N MET A 72 -16.67 4.88 -12.80
CA MET A 72 -17.72 4.58 -11.82
C MET A 72 -19.09 4.28 -12.46
N GLU A 73 -19.30 4.75 -13.69
CA GLU A 73 -20.49 4.56 -14.52
C GLU A 73 -20.76 3.09 -14.91
N ALA A 74 -19.71 2.25 -15.05
CA ALA A 74 -19.83 0.86 -15.51
C ALA A 74 -20.13 -0.16 -14.40
N TRP A 75 -19.92 0.23 -13.14
CA TRP A 75 -19.94 -0.63 -11.94
C TRP A 75 -21.26 -1.41 -11.66
N PRO A 76 -22.48 -0.87 -11.90
CA PRO A 76 -23.72 -1.62 -11.61
C PRO A 76 -24.08 -2.69 -12.63
N LEU A 77 -23.43 -2.67 -13.80
CA LEU A 77 -23.68 -3.61 -14.90
C LEU A 77 -22.69 -4.77 -14.90
N GLU A 78 -21.65 -4.70 -14.08
CA GLU A 78 -20.63 -5.73 -13.96
C GLU A 78 -21.07 -6.80 -12.96
N ALA A 79 -21.39 -7.96 -13.52
CA ALA A 79 -21.39 -9.22 -12.80
C ALA A 79 -20.00 -9.48 -12.20
N ARG A 80 -19.88 -9.45 -10.87
CA ARG A 80 -18.67 -9.93 -10.21
C ARG A 80 -18.48 -11.39 -10.57
N SER A 81 -17.33 -11.75 -11.13
CA SER A 81 -16.98 -13.14 -11.44
C SER A 81 -16.95 -14.05 -10.20
N PHE A 82 -16.85 -13.47 -9.00
CA PHE A 82 -16.68 -14.14 -7.71
C PHE A 82 -17.93 -14.18 -6.82
N ALA A 83 -19.02 -13.49 -7.16
CA ALA A 83 -20.28 -13.63 -6.41
C ALA A 83 -20.81 -15.07 -6.53
N PRO A 84 -21.72 -15.58 -5.69
CA PRO A 84 -22.43 -16.83 -5.97
C PRO A 84 -23.07 -16.79 -7.36
N ASP A 85 -23.19 -17.92 -8.05
CA ASP A 85 -23.73 -18.00 -9.42
C ASP A 85 -25.09 -17.29 -9.58
N THR A 86 -25.90 -17.28 -8.52
CA THR A 86 -27.19 -16.58 -8.40
C THR A 86 -27.09 -15.05 -8.40
N ASP A 87 -25.91 -14.53 -8.08
CA ASP A 87 -25.62 -13.10 -7.87
C ASP A 87 -24.74 -12.50 -8.98
N ARG A 88 -24.11 -13.35 -9.82
CA ARG A 88 -23.27 -12.92 -10.95
C ARG A 88 -24.13 -12.32 -12.05
N HIS A 89 -25.18 -12.99 -12.52
CA HIS A 89 -25.99 -12.49 -13.63
C HIS A 89 -27.49 -12.50 -13.36
N TRP A 90 -28.11 -11.40 -13.78
CA TRP A 90 -29.50 -10.94 -13.81
C TRP A 90 -30.65 -11.95 -14.06
N HIS A 91 -30.39 -13.25 -14.23
CA HIS A 91 -31.39 -14.35 -14.34
C HIS A 91 -30.75 -15.77 -14.50
N GLY A 92 -29.46 -15.96 -14.19
CA GLY A 92 -28.80 -17.29 -14.18
C GLY A 92 -27.47 -17.36 -14.96
N THR A 93 -26.56 -18.23 -14.52
CA THR A 93 -25.27 -18.51 -15.16
C THR A 93 -25.38 -19.62 -16.20
N ILE A 94 -24.66 -19.47 -17.32
CA ILE A 94 -24.43 -20.55 -18.28
C ILE A 94 -23.08 -21.18 -17.91
N PRO A 95 -23.01 -22.50 -17.64
CA PRO A 95 -21.75 -23.15 -17.29
C PRO A 95 -20.66 -22.92 -18.34
N ALA A 96 -19.46 -22.55 -17.89
CA ALA A 96 -18.30 -22.43 -18.76
C ALA A 96 -18.06 -23.76 -19.50
N GLY A 97 -17.89 -23.71 -20.82
CA GLY A 97 -17.75 -24.89 -21.68
C GLY A 97 -19.04 -25.42 -22.34
N SER A 98 -20.23 -24.98 -21.90
CA SER A 98 -21.51 -25.41 -22.52
C SER A 98 -22.08 -24.42 -23.55
N LEU A 99 -21.53 -23.20 -23.63
CA LEU A 99 -22.03 -22.08 -24.45
C LEU A 99 -22.10 -22.41 -25.95
N THR A 100 -21.04 -22.99 -26.51
CA THR A 100 -20.97 -23.29 -27.96
C THR A 100 -21.98 -24.36 -28.36
N ALA A 101 -22.16 -25.40 -27.53
CA ALA A 101 -23.12 -26.47 -27.77
C ALA A 101 -24.57 -25.98 -27.65
N ILE A 102 -24.88 -25.18 -26.62
CA ILE A 102 -26.20 -24.59 -26.42
C ILE A 102 -26.54 -23.62 -27.56
N ALA A 103 -25.60 -22.74 -27.95
CA ALA A 103 -25.79 -21.80 -29.05
C ALA A 103 -26.02 -22.52 -30.38
N GLY A 104 -25.26 -23.59 -30.67
CA GLY A 104 -25.46 -24.42 -31.86
C GLY A 104 -26.83 -25.10 -31.89
N ALA A 105 -27.28 -25.65 -30.76
CA ALA A 105 -28.59 -26.29 -30.64
C ALA A 105 -29.76 -25.29 -30.81
N LEU A 106 -29.63 -24.07 -30.25
CA LEU A 106 -30.63 -23.01 -30.36
C LEU A 106 -30.68 -22.35 -31.75
N ALA A 107 -29.58 -22.40 -32.50
CA ALA A 107 -29.49 -21.91 -33.87
C ALA A 107 -29.97 -22.94 -34.92
N ALA A 108 -30.09 -24.22 -34.55
CA ALA A 108 -30.55 -25.28 -35.45
C ALA A 108 -32.06 -25.18 -35.76
N SER A 109 -32.48 -25.72 -36.90
CA SER A 109 -33.90 -25.92 -37.21
C SER A 109 -34.56 -26.93 -36.27
N ALA A 110 -35.90 -26.87 -36.16
CA ALA A 110 -36.73 -27.61 -35.19
C ALA A 110 -36.23 -29.05 -34.91
N PRO A 111 -36.27 -29.52 -33.65
CA PRO A 111 -37.07 -29.00 -32.54
C PRO A 111 -36.34 -28.07 -31.55
N GLY A 112 -35.01 -27.89 -31.69
CA GLY A 112 -34.17 -27.12 -30.76
C GLY A 112 -34.15 -25.59 -30.96
N SER A 113 -34.83 -25.07 -31.99
CA SER A 113 -34.72 -23.66 -32.38
C SER A 113 -35.20 -22.70 -31.30
N ALA A 114 -34.46 -21.59 -31.11
CA ALA A 114 -34.83 -20.52 -30.19
C ALA A 114 -36.23 -19.96 -30.48
N THR A 115 -36.59 -19.78 -31.76
CA THR A 115 -37.89 -19.25 -32.19
C THR A 115 -39.07 -20.08 -31.67
N THR A 116 -38.93 -21.41 -31.62
CA THR A 116 -39.98 -22.31 -31.12
C THR A 116 -39.97 -22.36 -29.60
N LEU A 117 -38.79 -22.56 -29.01
CA LEU A 117 -38.64 -22.76 -27.56
C LEU A 117 -38.90 -21.52 -26.73
N GLU A 118 -38.58 -20.32 -27.23
CA GLU A 118 -38.75 -19.06 -26.49
C GLU A 118 -40.21 -18.83 -26.10
N SER A 119 -41.15 -19.10 -27.00
CA SER A 119 -42.59 -18.95 -26.70
C SER A 119 -43.08 -19.93 -25.62
N LEU A 120 -42.65 -21.19 -25.70
CA LEU A 120 -43.05 -22.25 -24.80
C LEU A 120 -42.44 -22.08 -23.41
N VAL A 121 -41.15 -21.71 -23.33
CA VAL A 121 -40.46 -21.41 -22.07
C VAL A 121 -41.04 -20.18 -21.40
N ARG A 122 -41.42 -19.14 -22.17
CA ARG A 122 -42.05 -17.94 -21.61
C ARG A 122 -43.45 -18.20 -21.05
N ALA A 123 -44.19 -19.15 -21.61
CA ALA A 123 -45.52 -19.52 -21.16
C ALA A 123 -45.52 -20.43 -19.90
N ALA A 124 -44.35 -20.94 -19.49
CA ALA A 124 -44.23 -21.77 -18.30
C ALA A 124 -44.51 -20.98 -17.02
N ALA A 125 -45.23 -21.59 -16.08
CA ALA A 125 -45.62 -20.96 -14.82
C ALA A 125 -44.46 -20.77 -13.84
N SER A 126 -43.40 -21.59 -13.97
CA SER A 126 -42.19 -21.53 -13.15
C SER A 126 -40.95 -22.02 -13.91
N GLN A 127 -39.76 -21.74 -13.35
CA GLN A 127 -38.50 -22.30 -13.84
C GLN A 127 -38.51 -23.83 -13.85
N ALA A 128 -39.08 -24.45 -12.80
CA ALA A 128 -39.20 -25.90 -12.71
C ALA A 128 -40.05 -26.48 -13.86
N ASP A 129 -41.16 -25.82 -14.21
CA ASP A 129 -42.02 -26.24 -15.32
C ASP A 129 -41.31 -26.10 -16.67
N ALA A 130 -40.53 -25.03 -16.86
CA ALA A 130 -39.72 -24.84 -18.06
C ALA A 130 -38.62 -25.89 -18.20
N VAL A 131 -37.95 -26.27 -17.10
CA VAL A 131 -36.96 -27.36 -17.10
C VAL A 131 -37.64 -28.72 -17.35
N ALA A 132 -38.84 -28.94 -16.78
CA ALA A 132 -39.63 -30.15 -17.00
C ALA A 132 -40.10 -30.27 -18.46
N LEU A 133 -40.45 -29.16 -19.11
CA LEU A 133 -40.74 -29.09 -20.54
C LEU A 133 -39.53 -29.56 -21.38
N LEU A 134 -38.33 -29.02 -21.11
CA LEU A 134 -37.11 -29.41 -21.81
C LEU A 134 -36.64 -30.84 -21.51
N SER A 135 -37.22 -31.48 -20.48
CA SER A 135 -36.92 -32.85 -20.09
C SER A 135 -37.77 -33.89 -20.83
N LYS A 136 -38.73 -33.47 -21.67
CA LYS A 136 -39.62 -34.36 -22.45
C LYS A 136 -39.24 -34.38 -23.95
N PRO A 137 -39.57 -35.44 -24.70
CA PRO A 137 -39.44 -35.43 -26.16
C PRO A 137 -40.25 -34.28 -26.79
N PRO A 138 -39.74 -33.63 -27.85
CA PRO A 138 -38.51 -33.96 -28.57
C PRO A 138 -37.21 -33.35 -27.99
N TRP A 139 -37.28 -32.54 -26.93
CA TRP A 139 -36.15 -31.74 -26.43
C TRP A 139 -35.21 -32.48 -25.47
N ALA A 140 -35.68 -33.57 -24.85
CA ALA A 140 -34.89 -34.38 -23.94
C ALA A 140 -33.56 -34.88 -24.53
N GLY A 141 -33.53 -35.12 -25.86
CA GLY A 141 -32.34 -35.52 -26.61
C GLY A 141 -31.54 -34.37 -27.23
N VAL A 142 -32.03 -33.13 -27.12
CA VAL A 142 -31.37 -31.92 -27.64
C VAL A 142 -30.53 -31.25 -26.55
N PHE A 143 -31.05 -31.19 -25.31
CA PHE A 143 -30.35 -30.59 -24.17
C PHE A 143 -30.16 -31.60 -23.04
N THR A 144 -28.92 -31.76 -22.59
CA THR A 144 -28.59 -32.62 -21.44
C THR A 144 -29.13 -32.02 -20.14
N ALA A 145 -29.34 -32.85 -19.11
CA ALA A 145 -29.88 -32.37 -17.83
C ALA A 145 -29.10 -31.17 -17.22
N PRO A 146 -27.75 -31.12 -17.27
CA PRO A 146 -26.98 -29.94 -16.81
C PRO A 146 -27.17 -28.68 -17.67
N GLN A 147 -27.58 -28.80 -18.94
CA GLN A 147 -27.74 -27.67 -19.85
C GLN A 147 -29.12 -26.99 -19.74
N ARG A 148 -30.16 -27.74 -19.34
CA ARG A 148 -31.56 -27.26 -19.34
C ARG A 148 -31.78 -25.98 -18.52
N PRO A 149 -31.25 -25.82 -17.29
CA PRO A 149 -31.41 -24.57 -16.54
C PRO A 149 -30.83 -23.35 -17.27
N ALA A 150 -29.65 -23.50 -17.88
CA ALA A 150 -29.00 -22.42 -18.63
C ALA A 150 -29.78 -22.03 -19.90
N VAL A 151 -30.38 -23.01 -20.59
CA VAL A 151 -31.25 -22.78 -21.75
C VAL A 151 -32.52 -22.01 -21.34
N VAL A 152 -33.15 -22.40 -20.23
CA VAL A 152 -34.33 -21.68 -19.70
C VAL A 152 -33.99 -20.23 -19.37
N THR A 153 -32.88 -20.01 -18.67
CA THR A 153 -32.36 -18.67 -18.36
C THR A 153 -32.18 -17.86 -19.65
N LEU A 154 -31.44 -18.38 -20.64
CA LEU A 154 -31.19 -17.69 -21.92
C LEU A 154 -32.48 -17.24 -22.62
N LEU A 155 -33.47 -18.11 -22.69
CA LEU A 155 -34.74 -17.84 -23.38
C LEU A 155 -35.66 -16.88 -22.61
N ARG A 156 -35.60 -16.88 -21.27
CA ARG A 156 -36.31 -15.92 -20.41
C ARG A 156 -35.62 -14.55 -20.38
N GLY A 157 -34.33 -14.49 -20.61
CA GLY A 157 -33.53 -13.29 -20.41
C GLY A 157 -33.96 -12.07 -21.20
N ARG A 158 -34.36 -12.24 -22.45
CA ARG A 158 -34.85 -11.09 -23.23
C ARG A 158 -36.09 -10.47 -22.61
N LEU A 159 -37.00 -11.29 -22.05
CA LEU A 159 -38.20 -10.80 -21.39
C LEU A 159 -37.86 -10.08 -20.08
N VAL A 160 -37.02 -10.66 -19.22
CA VAL A 160 -36.61 -10.03 -17.95
C VAL A 160 -35.96 -8.67 -18.20
N ARG A 161 -35.02 -8.58 -19.16
CA ARG A 161 -34.39 -7.29 -19.55
C ARG A 161 -35.39 -6.28 -20.07
N ARG A 162 -36.28 -6.73 -20.95
CA ARG A 162 -37.33 -5.88 -21.53
C ARG A 162 -38.23 -5.32 -20.44
N ILE A 163 -38.74 -6.15 -19.53
CA ILE A 163 -39.59 -5.72 -18.42
C ILE A 163 -38.83 -4.79 -17.47
N ALA A 164 -37.58 -5.10 -17.14
CA ALA A 164 -36.75 -4.23 -16.29
C ALA A 164 -36.51 -2.83 -16.90
N GLN A 165 -36.60 -2.69 -18.22
CA GLN A 165 -36.39 -1.44 -18.96
C GLN A 165 -37.70 -0.71 -19.29
N GLU A 166 -38.76 -1.44 -19.66
CA GLU A 166 -40.07 -0.88 -19.98
C GLU A 166 -40.88 -0.52 -18.72
N GLN A 167 -40.64 -1.22 -17.61
CA GLN A 167 -41.34 -1.02 -16.33
C GLN A 167 -40.41 -0.46 -15.25
N THR A 168 -39.33 0.24 -15.64
CA THR A 168 -38.34 0.78 -14.70
C THR A 168 -39.00 1.67 -13.64
N ASP A 169 -39.94 2.53 -14.02
CA ASP A 169 -40.60 3.45 -13.08
C ASP A 169 -41.41 2.71 -12.01
N ILE A 170 -42.13 1.66 -12.40
CA ILE A 170 -42.93 0.84 -11.47
C ILE A 170 -42.02 0.09 -10.49
N VAL A 171 -40.91 -0.44 -10.97
CA VAL A 171 -39.92 -1.12 -10.12
C VAL A 171 -39.26 -0.11 -9.18
N ALA A 172 -38.87 1.07 -9.69
CA ALA A 172 -38.25 2.13 -8.91
C ALA A 172 -39.19 2.62 -7.79
N GLU A 173 -40.47 2.81 -8.08
CA GLU A 173 -41.48 3.21 -7.10
C GLU A 173 -41.65 2.16 -6.01
N ALA A 174 -41.76 0.87 -6.38
CA ALA A 174 -41.89 -0.22 -5.41
C ALA A 174 -40.66 -0.33 -4.49
N VAL A 175 -39.45 -0.17 -5.04
CA VAL A 175 -38.20 -0.18 -4.26
C VAL A 175 -38.08 1.05 -3.36
N ALA A 176 -38.45 2.24 -3.87
CA ALA A 176 -38.40 3.48 -3.11
C ALA A 176 -39.40 3.49 -1.95
N ALA A 177 -40.61 2.96 -2.16
CA ALA A 177 -41.64 2.86 -1.12
C ALA A 177 -41.16 2.00 0.06
N GLU A 178 -40.50 0.88 -0.23
CA GLU A 178 -39.95 -0.01 0.80
C GLU A 178 -38.67 0.50 1.45
N ARG A 179 -37.96 1.42 0.79
CA ARG A 179 -36.78 2.09 1.38
C ARG A 179 -37.15 2.91 2.62
N ALA A 180 -38.34 3.51 2.63
CA ALA A 180 -38.87 4.24 3.79
C ALA A 180 -39.40 3.31 4.91
N GLY A 181 -39.63 2.03 4.60
CA GLY A 181 -40.08 1.02 5.55
C GLY A 181 -38.89 0.36 6.24
N GLY A 182 -38.76 0.54 7.56
CA GLY A 182 -37.65 -0.03 8.35
C GLY A 182 -37.44 -1.55 8.19
N GLY A 183 -36.35 -2.05 8.80
CA GLY A 183 -35.93 -3.46 8.72
C GLY A 183 -34.67 -3.68 7.86
N THR A 184 -34.30 -4.95 7.64
CA THR A 184 -33.11 -5.31 6.86
C THR A 184 -33.33 -5.12 5.36
N VAL A 185 -32.25 -4.94 4.59
CA VAL A 185 -32.28 -4.84 3.12
C VAL A 185 -33.03 -6.02 2.50
N ALA A 186 -32.70 -7.25 2.91
CA ALA A 186 -33.35 -8.45 2.39
C ALA A 186 -34.87 -8.46 2.66
N ALA A 187 -35.30 -7.95 3.82
CA ALA A 187 -36.73 -7.84 4.13
C ALA A 187 -37.44 -6.77 3.30
N ARG A 188 -36.78 -5.64 3.01
CA ARG A 188 -37.30 -4.60 2.11
C ARG A 188 -37.42 -5.11 0.68
N ASP A 189 -36.38 -5.76 0.16
CA ASP A 189 -36.37 -6.35 -1.17
C ASP A 189 -37.47 -7.41 -1.33
N ALA A 190 -37.69 -8.25 -0.30
CA ALA A 190 -38.75 -9.24 -0.31
C ALA A 190 -40.15 -8.61 -0.38
N ARG A 191 -40.39 -7.50 0.33
CA ARG A 191 -41.67 -6.77 0.28
C ARG A 191 -41.88 -6.05 -1.05
N ALA A 192 -40.83 -5.44 -1.60
CA ALA A 192 -40.87 -4.83 -2.93
C ALA A 192 -41.18 -5.90 -4.01
N ALA A 193 -40.55 -7.06 -3.90
CA ALA A 193 -40.81 -8.19 -4.79
C ALA A 193 -42.24 -8.74 -4.65
N ALA A 194 -42.77 -8.82 -3.42
CA ALA A 194 -44.16 -9.22 -3.18
C ALA A 194 -45.16 -8.26 -3.84
N THR A 195 -44.90 -6.95 -3.77
CA THR A 195 -45.73 -5.93 -4.42
C THR A 195 -45.72 -6.06 -5.94
N LEU A 196 -44.54 -6.30 -6.53
CA LEU A 196 -44.38 -6.43 -7.98
C LEU A 196 -44.91 -7.76 -8.56
N ARG A 197 -45.14 -8.77 -7.71
CA ARG A 197 -45.56 -10.12 -8.11
C ARG A 197 -46.87 -10.16 -8.89
N HIS A 198 -47.78 -9.24 -8.61
CA HIS A 198 -49.08 -9.16 -9.28
C HIS A 198 -49.06 -8.28 -10.53
N THR A 199 -47.97 -7.54 -10.74
CA THR A 199 -47.86 -6.50 -11.78
C THR A 199 -46.93 -6.94 -12.91
N LEU A 200 -45.88 -7.71 -12.62
CA LEU A 200 -44.89 -8.12 -13.60
C LEU A 200 -45.12 -9.56 -14.06
N PRO A 201 -45.03 -9.86 -15.37
CA PRO A 201 -45.15 -11.22 -15.91
C PRO A 201 -43.84 -12.02 -15.75
N LEU A 202 -43.30 -12.00 -14.54
CA LEU A 202 -42.00 -12.57 -14.16
C LEU A 202 -42.17 -13.60 -13.04
N TRP A 203 -41.26 -14.56 -12.96
CA TRP A 203 -41.20 -15.51 -11.85
C TRP A 203 -40.70 -14.83 -10.57
N PRO A 204 -41.02 -15.35 -9.38
CA PRO A 204 -40.60 -14.75 -8.10
C PRO A 204 -39.10 -14.46 -8.01
N GLU A 205 -38.27 -15.37 -8.51
CA GLU A 205 -36.81 -15.25 -8.51
C GLU A 205 -36.32 -14.14 -9.45
N GLU A 206 -37.00 -13.97 -10.59
CA GLU A 206 -36.73 -12.92 -11.57
C GLU A 206 -37.14 -11.55 -11.04
N ILE A 207 -38.29 -11.46 -10.36
CA ILE A 207 -38.76 -10.22 -9.71
C ILE A 207 -37.76 -9.79 -8.62
N ALA A 208 -37.32 -10.73 -7.79
CA ALA A 208 -36.31 -10.46 -6.77
C ALA A 208 -34.99 -9.95 -7.39
N ALA A 209 -34.59 -10.48 -8.56
CA ALA A 209 -33.42 -9.98 -9.28
C ALA A 209 -33.62 -8.55 -9.83
N VAL A 210 -34.80 -8.23 -10.35
CA VAL A 210 -35.14 -6.89 -10.84
C VAL A 210 -35.17 -5.86 -9.71
N VAL A 211 -35.71 -6.22 -8.55
CA VAL A 211 -35.68 -5.40 -7.32
C VAL A 211 -34.25 -5.12 -6.87
N ARG A 212 -33.41 -6.16 -6.77
CA ARG A 212 -31.99 -6.00 -6.39
C ARG A 212 -31.22 -5.08 -7.34
N ARG A 213 -31.49 -5.18 -8.65
CA ARG A 213 -30.88 -4.29 -9.66
C ARG A 213 -31.25 -2.83 -9.39
N GLU A 214 -32.53 -2.56 -9.16
CA GLU A 214 -33.03 -1.21 -8.99
C GLU A 214 -32.53 -0.58 -7.69
N ARG A 215 -32.48 -1.35 -6.60
CA ARG A 215 -31.80 -0.97 -5.36
C ARG A 215 -30.36 -0.54 -5.63
N ARG A 216 -29.56 -1.36 -6.31
CA ARG A 216 -28.15 -1.06 -6.64
C ARG A 216 -28.00 0.20 -7.49
N ARG A 217 -28.92 0.44 -8.44
CA ARG A 217 -28.95 1.68 -9.25
C ARG A 217 -29.15 2.91 -8.36
N LEU A 218 -30.13 2.88 -7.46
CA LEU A 218 -30.42 3.96 -6.52
C LEU A 218 -29.29 4.19 -5.52
N SER A 219 -28.65 3.12 -5.02
CA SER A 219 -27.46 3.22 -4.17
C SER A 219 -26.27 3.85 -4.90
N ARG A 220 -26.07 3.53 -6.19
CA ARG A 220 -25.08 4.23 -7.03
C ARG A 220 -25.37 5.72 -7.10
N GLU A 221 -26.61 6.10 -7.41
CA GLU A 221 -26.97 7.51 -7.58
C GLU A 221 -26.78 8.29 -6.27
N ALA A 222 -27.13 7.69 -5.13
CA ALA A 222 -26.85 8.26 -3.82
C ALA A 222 -25.35 8.41 -3.54
N LEU A 223 -24.53 7.40 -3.89
CA LEU A 223 -23.07 7.44 -3.71
C LEU A 223 -22.41 8.48 -4.62
N VAL A 224 -22.78 8.54 -5.90
CA VAL A 224 -22.25 9.53 -6.85
C VAL A 224 -22.59 10.95 -6.40
N ALA A 225 -23.83 11.19 -5.95
CA ALA A 225 -24.25 12.51 -5.48
C ALA A 225 -23.49 12.98 -4.23
N ARG A 226 -22.91 12.06 -3.45
CA ARG A 226 -22.19 12.36 -2.21
C ARG A 226 -20.71 12.00 -2.29
N LEU A 227 -20.20 11.74 -3.49
CA LEU A 227 -18.84 11.27 -3.71
C LEU A 227 -17.80 12.26 -3.17
N ASP A 228 -18.07 13.56 -3.29
CA ASP A 228 -17.21 14.61 -2.78
C ASP A 228 -17.24 14.68 -1.25
N GLU A 229 -18.38 14.41 -0.59
CA GLU A 229 -18.47 14.32 0.87
C GLU A 229 -17.74 13.08 1.41
N VAL A 230 -17.88 11.94 0.72
CA VAL A 230 -17.17 10.69 1.06
C VAL A 230 -15.66 10.86 0.88
N ARG A 231 -15.23 11.54 -0.19
CA ARG A 231 -13.82 11.87 -0.44
C ARG A 231 -13.27 12.92 0.51
N ALA A 232 -14.08 13.90 0.93
CA ALA A 232 -13.68 14.96 1.85
C ALA A 232 -13.67 14.53 3.33
N ALA A 233 -14.26 13.38 3.67
CA ALA A 233 -14.25 12.81 5.02
C ALA A 233 -12.88 12.24 5.45
N THR A 234 -11.77 12.86 5.04
CA THR A 234 -10.37 12.54 5.36
C THR A 234 -9.99 12.77 6.84
N ALA A 235 -10.96 12.77 7.75
CA ALA A 235 -10.75 12.85 9.20
C ALA A 235 -11.45 11.71 9.97
N MET A 236 -12.08 10.77 9.26
CA MET A 236 -12.86 9.67 9.84
C MET A 236 -12.17 8.32 9.66
N THR A 237 -12.21 7.48 10.69
CA THR A 237 -11.71 6.10 10.63
C THR A 237 -12.58 5.23 9.72
N ALA A 238 -12.05 4.12 9.20
CA ALA A 238 -12.81 3.19 8.34
C ALA A 238 -14.17 2.74 8.94
N PRO A 239 -14.28 2.41 10.26
CA PRO A 239 -15.58 2.11 10.88
C PRO A 239 -16.59 3.26 10.80
N ALA A 240 -16.13 4.51 10.90
CA ALA A 240 -16.99 5.67 10.85
C ALA A 240 -17.50 5.94 9.42
N ILE A 241 -16.69 5.66 8.40
CA ILE A 241 -17.12 5.70 6.99
C ILE A 241 -18.15 4.60 6.71
N ARG A 242 -17.92 3.35 7.17
CA ARG A 242 -18.90 2.25 7.04
C ARG A 242 -20.24 2.62 7.67
N ALA A 243 -20.24 3.28 8.83
CA ALA A 243 -21.47 3.73 9.48
C ALA A 243 -22.24 4.79 8.65
N VAL A 244 -21.53 5.73 8.01
CA VAL A 244 -22.14 6.73 7.11
C VAL A 244 -22.73 6.06 5.86
N LEU A 245 -22.03 5.09 5.29
CA LEU A 245 -22.50 4.34 4.11
C LEU A 245 -23.69 3.43 4.45
N ALA A 246 -23.65 2.78 5.61
CA ALA A 246 -24.78 2.00 6.11
C ALA A 246 -26.03 2.88 6.35
N ALA A 247 -25.84 4.10 6.87
CA ALA A 247 -26.93 5.08 7.01
C ALA A 247 -27.50 5.56 5.65
N ALA A 248 -26.78 5.33 4.55
CA ALA A 248 -27.25 5.55 3.18
C ALA A 248 -27.89 4.30 2.55
N ASP A 249 -28.23 3.29 3.35
CA ASP A 249 -28.78 1.98 2.95
C ASP A 249 -27.84 1.12 2.09
N LEU A 250 -26.52 1.33 2.19
CA LEU A 250 -25.57 0.36 1.66
C LEU A 250 -25.48 -0.81 2.64
N ASP A 251 -25.59 -2.02 2.12
CA ASP A 251 -25.23 -3.20 2.92
C ASP A 251 -23.71 -3.24 3.21
N ALA A 252 -23.27 -4.12 4.10
CA ALA A 252 -21.87 -4.19 4.51
C ALA A 252 -20.92 -4.37 3.31
N THR A 253 -21.33 -5.20 2.35
CA THR A 253 -20.57 -5.44 1.12
C THR A 253 -20.51 -4.20 0.22
N GLU A 254 -21.63 -3.48 0.07
CA GLU A 254 -21.70 -2.23 -0.69
C GLU A 254 -20.88 -1.11 -0.05
N ALA A 255 -20.88 -1.03 1.29
CA ALA A 255 -20.07 -0.08 2.05
C ALA A 255 -18.57 -0.34 1.83
N ASP A 256 -18.13 -1.59 1.92
CA ASP A 256 -16.72 -1.97 1.75
C ASP A 256 -16.21 -1.59 0.35
N LEU A 257 -17.04 -1.72 -0.68
CA LEU A 257 -16.68 -1.32 -2.05
C LEU A 257 -16.69 0.18 -2.27
N ALA A 258 -17.59 0.92 -1.63
CA ALA A 258 -17.57 2.37 -1.67
C ALA A 258 -16.28 2.90 -1.01
N MET A 259 -15.81 2.24 0.06
CA MET A 259 -14.49 2.55 0.64
C MET A 259 -13.35 2.19 -0.33
N ALA A 260 -13.46 1.10 -1.10
CA ALA A 260 -12.45 0.72 -2.10
C ALA A 260 -12.25 1.75 -3.23
N VAL A 261 -13.20 2.67 -3.41
CA VAL A 261 -13.19 3.73 -4.46
C VAL A 261 -12.83 5.11 -3.89
N ALA A 262 -12.81 5.26 -2.55
CA ALA A 262 -12.41 6.49 -1.89
C ALA A 262 -10.87 6.66 -1.89
N GLY A 263 -10.39 7.90 -1.78
CA GLY A 263 -8.97 8.13 -1.45
C GLY A 263 -8.65 7.56 -0.07
N GLN A 264 -7.39 7.20 0.18
CA GLN A 264 -6.97 6.53 1.42
C GLN A 264 -7.35 7.36 2.67
N PRO A 265 -8.25 6.88 3.55
CA PRO A 265 -8.52 7.55 4.82
C PRO A 265 -7.32 7.44 5.77
N PRO A 266 -7.00 8.47 6.56
CA PRO A 266 -5.93 8.39 7.56
C PRO A 266 -6.14 7.22 8.53
N GLY A 267 -5.11 6.40 8.71
CA GLY A 267 -5.13 5.25 9.61
C GLY A 267 -5.91 4.03 9.10
N MET A 268 -6.35 4.01 7.84
CA MET A 268 -6.76 2.76 7.18
C MET A 268 -5.51 1.87 7.03
N LEU A 269 -5.63 0.60 7.42
CA LEU A 269 -4.60 -0.43 7.24
C LEU A 269 -5.10 -1.47 6.23
N PRO A 270 -4.21 -2.24 5.57
CA PRO A 270 -4.61 -3.33 4.67
C PRO A 270 -5.61 -4.30 5.31
N GLU A 271 -5.38 -4.66 6.58
CA GLU A 271 -6.14 -5.66 7.33
C GLU A 271 -7.57 -5.19 7.63
N HIS A 272 -7.84 -3.88 7.59
CA HIS A 272 -9.21 -3.36 7.71
C HIS A 272 -10.11 -3.72 6.52
N LEU A 273 -9.50 -4.18 5.43
CA LEU A 273 -10.13 -4.62 4.19
C LEU A 273 -9.94 -6.12 3.99
N GLU A 274 -9.57 -6.85 5.05
CA GLU A 274 -9.36 -8.30 5.06
C GLU A 274 -10.24 -8.96 6.12
N ASP A 275 -10.55 -10.24 5.92
CA ASP A 275 -11.15 -11.07 6.95
C ASP A 275 -10.08 -11.53 7.96
N PRO A 276 -10.46 -12.16 9.09
CA PRO A 276 -9.49 -12.67 10.06
C PRO A 276 -8.50 -13.71 9.53
N GLY A 277 -8.72 -14.25 8.32
CA GLY A 277 -7.81 -15.15 7.63
C GLY A 277 -6.94 -14.45 6.58
N GLY A 278 -6.89 -13.12 6.54
CA GLY A 278 -6.07 -12.34 5.61
C GLY A 278 -6.67 -12.21 4.21
N ARG A 279 -7.89 -12.70 3.98
CA ARG A 279 -8.50 -12.66 2.63
C ARG A 279 -9.13 -11.31 2.39
N SER A 280 -8.85 -10.71 1.23
CA SER A 280 -9.41 -9.40 0.89
C SER A 280 -10.94 -9.44 0.80
N LEU A 281 -11.59 -8.54 1.53
CA LEU A 281 -13.05 -8.34 1.55
C LEU A 281 -13.57 -7.60 0.31
N ILE A 282 -12.66 -7.03 -0.50
CA ILE A 282 -12.99 -6.14 -1.62
C ILE A 282 -12.26 -6.57 -2.90
N TRP A 283 -12.94 -6.41 -4.05
CA TRP A 283 -12.33 -6.70 -5.34
C TRP A 283 -12.67 -5.64 -6.40
N PRO A 284 -11.66 -5.12 -7.14
CA PRO A 284 -10.23 -5.39 -6.95
C PRO A 284 -9.73 -4.91 -5.56
N PRO A 285 -8.62 -5.47 -5.03
CA PRO A 285 -8.07 -5.03 -3.75
C PRO A 285 -7.81 -3.53 -3.77
N HIS A 286 -8.01 -2.84 -2.65
CA HIS A 286 -7.73 -1.41 -2.57
C HIS A 286 -6.24 -1.17 -2.84
N PRO A 287 -5.83 0.02 -3.35
CA PRO A 287 -4.42 0.34 -3.54
C PRO A 287 -3.56 0.09 -2.28
N ILE A 288 -4.12 0.28 -1.08
CA ILE A 288 -3.47 -0.05 0.20
C ILE A 288 -3.23 -1.56 0.45
N GLN A 289 -3.83 -2.46 -0.31
CA GLN A 289 -3.56 -3.90 -0.23
C GLN A 289 -2.65 -4.35 -1.39
N ALA A 290 -2.73 -3.66 -2.53
CA ALA A 290 -2.03 -4.05 -3.75
C ALA A 290 -0.67 -3.36 -3.96
N LEU A 291 -0.51 -2.11 -3.47
CA LEU A 291 0.71 -1.31 -3.67
C LEU A 291 1.59 -1.24 -2.43
N THR A 292 1.13 -1.80 -1.33
CA THR A 292 1.86 -1.78 -0.06
C THR A 292 2.78 -2.98 -0.03
N SER A 293 4.07 -2.72 -0.13
CA SER A 293 5.07 -3.75 -0.01
C SER A 293 5.67 -3.77 1.39
N GLU A 294 6.17 -4.95 1.78
CA GLU A 294 7.26 -5.07 2.75
C GLU A 294 8.42 -4.11 2.37
N PRO A 295 9.29 -3.71 3.32
CA PRO A 295 10.39 -2.81 3.06
C PRO A 295 11.30 -3.38 1.97
N VAL A 296 11.39 -2.70 0.84
CA VAL A 296 12.27 -3.07 -0.29
C VAL A 296 13.34 -2.01 -0.54
N THR A 297 13.22 -0.85 0.10
CA THR A 297 14.18 0.25 -0.01
C THR A 297 14.84 0.57 1.33
N ALA A 298 16.00 1.23 1.26
CA ALA A 298 16.67 1.78 2.44
C ALA A 298 15.73 2.73 3.24
N GLY A 299 14.93 3.54 2.55
CA GLY A 299 13.97 4.46 3.17
C GLY A 299 12.89 3.73 3.97
N ASP A 300 12.48 2.55 3.51
CA ASP A 300 11.46 1.73 4.16
C ASP A 300 11.95 1.16 5.50
N TYR A 301 13.20 0.71 5.58
CA TYR A 301 13.79 0.28 6.85
C TYR A 301 13.88 1.42 7.86
N ALA A 302 14.25 2.62 7.41
CA ALA A 302 14.24 3.81 8.27
C ALA A 302 12.81 4.16 8.72
N ARG A 303 11.81 3.98 7.84
CA ARG A 303 10.39 4.14 8.17
C ARG A 303 9.94 3.17 9.25
N ARG A 304 10.30 1.89 9.16
CA ARG A 304 9.98 0.89 10.19
C ARG A 304 10.74 1.09 11.49
N ALA A 305 12.00 1.55 11.44
CA ALA A 305 12.74 1.89 12.66
C ALA A 305 12.01 2.92 13.51
N ARG A 306 11.30 3.88 12.88
CA ARG A 306 10.45 4.87 13.57
C ARG A 306 9.18 4.29 14.21
N ALA A 307 8.79 3.06 13.90
CA ALA A 307 7.72 2.36 14.62
C ALA A 307 8.12 2.04 16.06
N HIS A 308 9.42 2.01 16.37
CA HIS A 308 9.88 1.87 17.73
C HIS A 308 9.61 3.17 18.53
N PRO A 309 8.86 3.13 19.66
CA PRO A 309 8.39 4.34 20.36
C PRO A 309 9.52 5.21 20.95
N GLY A 310 10.73 4.67 21.08
CA GLY A 310 11.91 5.41 21.54
C GLY A 310 12.69 6.13 20.45
N VAL A 311 12.29 6.03 19.17
CA VAL A 311 12.97 6.64 18.02
C VAL A 311 12.25 7.91 17.60
N GLY A 312 12.97 9.03 17.54
CA GLY A 312 12.44 10.32 17.09
C GLY A 312 12.57 10.46 15.58
N ARG A 313 13.81 10.41 15.09
CA ARG A 313 14.17 10.38 13.68
C ARG A 313 15.01 9.15 13.37
N ALA A 314 14.91 8.67 12.13
CA ALA A 314 15.72 7.57 11.63
C ALA A 314 16.07 7.80 10.17
N TRP A 315 17.30 7.49 9.80
CA TRP A 315 17.84 7.61 8.45
C TRP A 315 18.49 6.29 8.06
N ALA A 316 18.45 5.97 6.76
CA ALA A 316 19.20 4.85 6.22
C ALA A 316 20.45 5.36 5.52
N VAL A 317 21.61 4.96 6.02
CA VAL A 317 22.91 5.44 5.55
C VAL A 317 23.69 4.26 4.96
N PRO A 318 24.29 4.39 3.77
CA PRO A 318 25.12 3.33 3.19
C PRO A 318 26.33 2.97 4.05
N GLY A 319 26.66 1.68 4.07
CA GLY A 319 27.82 1.12 4.75
C GLY A 319 27.51 0.55 6.13
N ARG A 320 28.52 -0.09 6.72
CA ARG A 320 28.49 -0.65 8.08
C ARG A 320 29.08 0.37 9.05
N LEU A 321 28.22 1.01 9.82
CA LEU A 321 28.63 2.01 10.80
C LEU A 321 28.66 1.39 12.22
N PRO A 322 29.35 2.03 13.18
CA PRO A 322 29.38 1.55 14.56
C PRO A 322 27.97 1.42 15.14
N GLY A 323 27.69 0.30 15.82
CA GLY A 323 26.37 -0.02 16.34
C GLY A 323 26.15 -1.52 16.44
N ILE A 324 24.95 -1.98 16.08
CA ILE A 324 24.53 -3.37 16.03
C ILE A 324 24.30 -3.78 14.57
N ALA A 325 24.86 -4.92 14.16
CA ALA A 325 24.65 -5.51 12.85
C ALA A 325 23.32 -6.29 12.77
N TRP A 326 22.94 -6.73 11.58
CA TRP A 326 21.69 -7.45 11.31
C TRP A 326 21.46 -8.70 12.19
N ASN A 327 22.55 -9.32 12.68
CA ASN A 327 22.53 -10.52 13.53
C ASN A 327 22.44 -10.22 15.03
N GLY A 328 22.21 -8.95 15.41
CA GLY A 328 22.09 -8.52 16.80
C GLY A 328 23.42 -8.35 17.54
N LEU A 329 24.56 -8.59 16.89
CA LEU A 329 25.89 -8.42 17.49
C LEU A 329 26.46 -7.02 17.19
N PRO A 330 27.38 -6.50 18.02
CA PRO A 330 28.09 -5.27 17.69
C PRO A 330 28.80 -5.38 16.34
N THR A 331 28.74 -4.31 15.54
CA THR A 331 29.38 -4.27 14.22
C THR A 331 30.88 -4.62 14.36
N GLY A 332 31.32 -5.67 13.67
CA GLY A 332 32.73 -6.14 13.68
C GLY A 332 33.13 -7.06 14.83
N ALA A 333 32.20 -7.51 15.68
CA ALA A 333 32.52 -8.33 16.87
C ALA A 333 32.92 -9.79 16.57
N THR A 334 32.52 -10.37 15.43
CA THR A 334 32.77 -11.79 15.11
C THR A 334 33.27 -11.98 13.66
N PRO A 335 34.52 -12.42 13.45
CA PRO A 335 35.09 -12.71 12.13
C PRO A 335 34.46 -13.93 11.41
N GLU A 336 33.85 -14.85 12.16
CA GLU A 336 33.34 -16.12 11.63
C GLU A 336 31.90 -16.02 11.09
N ILE A 337 31.11 -15.07 11.62
CA ILE A 337 29.85 -14.58 11.04
C ILE A 337 30.15 -13.20 10.43
N ALA A 338 31.31 -13.07 9.78
CA ALA A 338 31.67 -11.83 9.11
C ALA A 338 30.69 -11.64 7.95
N ALA A 339 29.84 -10.64 8.13
CA ALA A 339 29.33 -9.82 7.04
C ALA A 339 30.38 -9.73 5.93
N ASP A 340 30.00 -10.09 4.70
CA ASP A 340 30.93 -10.02 3.57
C ASP A 340 31.39 -8.56 3.44
N PRO A 341 32.67 -8.20 3.68
CA PRO A 341 33.10 -6.81 3.69
C PRO A 341 32.82 -6.09 2.35
N GLN A 342 32.61 -6.83 1.26
CA GLN A 342 32.22 -6.29 -0.05
C GLN A 342 30.71 -6.21 -0.27
N ALA A 343 29.89 -6.87 0.54
CA ALA A 343 28.45 -6.78 0.42
C ALA A 343 27.97 -5.35 0.75
N PRO A 344 27.05 -4.80 -0.06
CA PRO A 344 26.41 -3.52 0.24
C PRO A 344 25.62 -3.67 1.53
N ALA A 345 25.88 -2.78 2.48
CA ALA A 345 25.20 -2.72 3.76
C ALA A 345 24.53 -1.36 3.93
N VAL A 346 23.50 -1.33 4.77
CA VAL A 346 22.80 -0.13 5.20
C VAL A 346 22.82 -0.12 6.72
N THR A 347 23.17 1.03 7.30
CA THR A 347 22.99 1.25 8.74
C THR A 347 21.86 2.23 8.97
N LEU A 348 20.90 1.83 9.80
CA LEU A 348 19.82 2.66 10.30
C LEU A 348 20.37 3.55 11.41
N ILE A 349 20.64 4.81 11.11
CA ILE A 349 21.04 5.80 12.11
C ILE A 349 19.78 6.30 12.79
N VAL A 350 19.69 6.14 14.11
CA VAL A 350 18.50 6.52 14.87
C VAL A 350 18.81 7.55 15.94
N GLU A 351 17.94 8.54 16.03
CA GLU A 351 17.89 9.50 17.12
C GLU A 351 16.97 8.97 18.21
N ARG A 352 17.49 8.88 19.44
CA ARG A 352 16.72 8.44 20.60
C ARG A 352 16.04 9.66 21.23
N ILE A 353 14.71 9.58 21.43
CA ILE A 353 13.92 10.68 22.03
C ILE A 353 14.35 10.95 23.49
N THR A 354 14.58 9.90 24.28
CA THR A 354 15.02 10.01 25.68
C THR A 354 15.70 8.73 26.18
N GLY A 355 16.66 8.85 27.10
CA GLY A 355 17.14 7.75 27.95
C GLY A 355 18.63 7.41 27.81
N THR A 356 19.32 7.26 28.94
CA THR A 356 20.74 6.84 29.04
C THR A 356 20.93 5.32 29.18
N GLY A 357 19.90 4.55 28.81
CA GLY A 357 19.91 3.08 28.92
C GLY A 357 20.85 2.39 27.93
N ASN A 358 21.01 1.07 28.11
CA ASN A 358 21.86 0.19 27.29
C ASN A 358 21.62 0.41 25.79
N SER A 359 22.62 1.02 25.12
CA SER A 359 22.58 1.33 23.69
C SER A 359 22.38 0.10 22.82
N ASP A 360 23.03 -1.01 23.14
CA ASP A 360 22.95 -2.23 22.35
C ASP A 360 21.55 -2.86 22.44
N GLY A 361 20.98 -2.90 23.64
CA GLY A 361 19.62 -3.42 23.84
C GLY A 361 18.56 -2.59 23.10
N PHE A 362 18.70 -1.27 23.13
CA PHE A 362 17.84 -0.37 22.36
C PHE A 362 18.01 -0.58 20.84
N LEU A 363 19.25 -0.61 20.34
CA LEU A 363 19.51 -0.78 18.91
C LEU A 363 19.02 -2.14 18.40
N ARG A 364 19.11 -3.20 19.20
CA ARG A 364 18.49 -4.50 18.89
C ARG A 364 16.98 -4.39 18.79
N ALA A 365 16.32 -3.73 19.75
CA ALA A 365 14.87 -3.55 19.70
C ALA A 365 14.42 -2.73 18.48
N VAL A 366 15.19 -1.71 18.10
CA VAL A 366 14.97 -0.93 16.88
C VAL A 366 15.14 -1.80 15.63
N LEU A 367 16.18 -2.63 15.57
CA LEU A 367 16.36 -3.59 14.47
C LEU A 367 15.21 -4.58 14.40
N THR A 368 14.75 -5.10 15.54
CA THR A 368 13.59 -5.99 15.57
C THR A 368 12.33 -5.32 15.05
N ALA A 369 12.13 -4.02 15.31
CA ALA A 369 11.02 -3.27 14.71
C ALA A 369 11.20 -3.08 13.19
N ALA A 370 12.44 -2.91 12.71
CA ALA A 370 12.74 -2.64 11.32
C ALA A 370 12.71 -3.89 10.42
N ILE A 371 13.33 -4.98 10.87
CA ILE A 371 13.61 -6.20 10.09
C ILE A 371 13.11 -7.49 10.77
N GLY A 372 12.45 -7.38 11.92
CA GLY A 372 11.79 -8.50 12.59
C GLY A 372 12.68 -9.35 13.49
N PRO A 373 12.24 -10.58 13.83
CA PRO A 373 12.89 -11.43 14.81
C PRO A 373 14.29 -11.91 14.39
N GLU A 374 14.66 -11.78 13.11
CA GLU A 374 16.01 -12.09 12.59
C GLU A 374 17.12 -11.38 13.37
N ALA A 375 16.85 -10.19 13.92
CA ALA A 375 17.82 -9.45 14.73
C ALA A 375 18.17 -10.12 16.07
N GLY A 376 17.30 -10.98 16.60
CA GLY A 376 17.51 -11.72 17.85
C GLY A 376 17.86 -13.19 17.65
N ALA A 377 17.47 -13.77 16.52
CA ALA A 377 17.76 -15.14 16.12
C ALA A 377 18.21 -15.14 14.64
N PRO A 378 19.49 -14.84 14.37
CA PRO A 378 20.02 -14.98 13.01
C PRO A 378 19.85 -16.44 12.60
N PHE A 379 19.26 -16.69 11.43
CA PHE A 379 18.87 -18.02 10.93
C PHE A 379 17.66 -18.65 11.67
N PRO A 380 16.46 -18.03 11.64
CA PRO A 380 15.27 -18.67 12.19
C PRO A 380 15.02 -20.00 11.47
N ASP A 381 14.63 -21.04 12.22
CA ASP A 381 14.16 -22.28 11.62
C ASP A 381 12.81 -21.98 10.96
N TRP A 382 12.80 -21.91 9.64
CA TRP A 382 11.63 -21.53 8.83
C TRP A 382 10.44 -22.50 8.97
N ARG A 383 10.60 -23.58 9.73
CA ARG A 383 9.63 -24.67 9.87
C ARG A 383 8.76 -24.59 11.13
N ASP A 384 9.09 -23.74 12.10
CA ASP A 384 8.30 -23.58 13.32
C ASP A 384 7.90 -22.10 13.49
N ASP A 385 6.59 -21.84 13.50
CA ASP A 385 5.96 -20.58 13.95
C ASP A 385 6.37 -19.30 13.21
N VAL A 386 6.38 -19.34 11.87
CA VAL A 386 6.48 -18.16 11.02
C VAL A 386 5.22 -17.30 11.19
N ASP A 387 5.35 -16.16 11.89
CA ASP A 387 4.36 -15.08 11.85
C ASP A 387 4.53 -14.32 10.53
N ASP A 388 3.57 -14.49 9.62
CA ASP A 388 3.54 -13.82 8.32
C ASP A 388 3.38 -12.29 8.44
N LEU A 389 2.98 -11.79 9.62
CA LEU A 389 2.84 -10.37 9.91
C LEU A 389 4.13 -9.75 10.47
N ALA A 390 5.13 -10.56 10.81
CA ALA A 390 6.39 -10.06 11.34
C ALA A 390 7.25 -9.44 10.22
N PRO A 391 7.81 -8.23 10.43
CA PRO A 391 8.75 -7.59 9.50
C PRO A 391 9.88 -8.52 9.07
N ARG A 392 10.36 -8.38 7.82
CA ARG A 392 11.53 -9.14 7.36
C ARG A 392 12.54 -8.27 6.64
N ARG A 393 13.79 -8.72 6.68
CA ARG A 393 14.88 -8.20 5.86
C ARG A 393 14.76 -8.81 4.46
N VAL A 394 15.04 -8.01 3.43
CA VAL A 394 15.14 -8.53 2.06
C VAL A 394 16.35 -9.46 1.92
N ILE A 395 16.23 -10.43 1.03
CA ILE A 395 17.30 -11.36 0.69
C ILE A 395 18.60 -10.61 0.35
N GLY A 396 19.69 -11.00 1.02
CA GLY A 396 21.02 -10.44 0.77
C GLY A 396 21.30 -9.05 1.36
N ASP A 397 20.28 -8.35 1.90
CA ASP A 397 20.51 -7.04 2.51
C ASP A 397 21.27 -7.17 3.83
N GLU A 398 22.26 -6.34 4.06
CA GLU A 398 22.85 -6.22 5.39
C GLU A 398 22.37 -4.95 6.08
N VAL A 399 21.47 -5.10 7.06
CA VAL A 399 20.85 -3.97 7.76
C VAL A 399 21.33 -3.92 9.22
N GLY A 400 22.13 -2.91 9.55
CA GLY A 400 22.53 -2.60 10.92
C GLY A 400 21.75 -1.43 11.51
N ALA A 401 21.93 -1.14 12.79
CA ALA A 401 21.45 0.07 13.44
C ALA A 401 22.55 0.72 14.28
N GLY A 402 22.63 2.05 14.23
CA GLY A 402 23.58 2.87 14.98
C GLY A 402 22.87 4.07 15.61
N LEU A 403 23.46 4.63 16.66
CA LEU A 403 22.97 5.87 17.24
C LEU A 403 23.44 7.07 16.42
N LEU A 404 22.57 8.07 16.31
CA LEU A 404 22.95 9.40 15.84
C LEU A 404 24.04 9.95 16.76
N ALA A 405 25.19 10.26 16.19
CA ALA A 405 26.30 10.90 16.87
C ALA A 405 26.25 12.42 16.66
N GLU A 406 26.96 13.14 17.52
CA GLU A 406 27.25 14.55 17.33
C GLU A 406 28.69 14.70 16.83
N ALA A 407 28.89 15.53 15.82
CA ALA A 407 30.21 15.90 15.30
C ALA A 407 30.55 17.32 15.78
N PRO A 408 31.42 17.49 16.79
CA PRO A 408 31.80 18.82 17.26
C PRO A 408 32.63 19.54 16.21
N ILE A 409 32.16 20.69 15.74
CA ILE A 409 32.78 21.46 14.66
C ILE A 409 33.55 22.64 15.25
N LEU A 410 34.84 22.70 14.94
CA LEU A 410 35.69 23.85 15.22
C LEU A 410 35.61 24.81 14.04
N VAL A 411 35.21 26.05 14.32
CA VAL A 411 35.12 27.14 13.34
C VAL A 411 36.15 28.20 13.65
N GLN A 412 37.06 28.42 12.71
CA GLN A 412 38.10 29.44 12.76
C GLN A 412 37.79 30.51 11.73
N ALA A 413 37.75 31.78 12.14
CA ALA A 413 37.58 32.90 11.22
C ALA A 413 38.05 34.22 11.86
N THR A 414 38.30 35.21 11.00
CA THR A 414 38.52 36.60 11.38
C THR A 414 37.31 37.43 10.96
N LEU A 415 36.58 37.97 11.93
CA LEU A 415 35.41 38.83 11.73
C LEU A 415 35.89 40.27 11.55
N VAL A 416 35.47 40.93 10.47
CA VAL A 416 35.80 42.32 10.18
C VAL A 416 34.65 43.21 10.64
N GLY A 417 34.92 44.21 11.48
CA GLY A 417 33.87 45.09 12.02
C GLY A 417 34.33 46.53 12.28
N PRO A 418 33.41 47.44 12.65
CA PRO A 418 33.71 48.84 12.89
C PRO A 418 34.62 49.08 14.09
N VAL A 419 35.29 50.22 14.13
CA VAL A 419 36.02 50.67 15.33
C VAL A 419 35.01 51.00 16.45
N GLY A 420 35.28 50.49 17.66
CA GLY A 420 34.47 50.76 18.85
C GLY A 420 33.48 49.65 19.23
N ILE A 421 33.40 48.55 18.45
CA ILE A 421 32.57 47.39 18.80
C ILE A 421 33.11 46.64 20.01
N ASP A 422 32.20 46.06 20.78
CA ASP A 422 32.52 45.06 21.79
C ASP A 422 32.83 43.72 21.11
N ARG A 423 34.12 43.35 21.12
CA ARG A 423 34.61 42.15 20.42
C ARG A 423 34.03 40.87 21.01
N ASP A 424 33.89 40.82 22.34
CA ASP A 424 33.44 39.61 23.02
C ASP A 424 31.93 39.40 22.79
N ALA A 425 31.16 40.51 22.78
CA ALA A 425 29.75 40.47 22.42
C ALA A 425 29.52 40.01 20.98
N VAL A 426 30.30 40.51 20.02
CA VAL A 426 30.22 40.10 18.60
C VAL A 426 30.58 38.62 18.44
N ILE A 427 31.66 38.17 19.08
CA ILE A 427 32.05 36.75 19.03
C ILE A 427 30.95 35.87 19.65
N ALA A 428 30.38 36.26 20.80
CA ALA A 428 29.32 35.50 21.46
C ALA A 428 28.05 35.40 20.59
N ASP A 429 27.62 36.50 19.98
CA ASP A 429 26.45 36.52 19.09
C ASP A 429 26.68 35.68 17.83
N VAL A 430 27.84 35.84 17.17
CA VAL A 430 28.19 35.04 15.98
C VAL A 430 28.24 33.55 16.31
N ARG A 431 28.84 33.17 17.45
CA ARG A 431 28.80 31.77 17.92
C ARG A 431 27.38 31.29 18.17
N GLY A 432 26.54 32.12 18.78
CA GLY A 432 25.13 31.82 18.99
C GLY A 432 24.38 31.55 17.69
N ARG A 433 24.66 32.33 16.63
CA ARG A 433 24.07 32.15 15.30
C ARG A 433 24.54 30.87 14.60
N ILE A 434 25.83 30.56 14.68
CA ILE A 434 26.36 29.30 14.14
C ILE A 434 25.77 28.10 14.90
N ALA A 435 25.68 28.18 16.23
CA ALA A 435 25.04 27.15 17.03
C ALA A 435 23.56 26.99 16.66
N ALA A 436 22.84 28.09 16.42
CA ALA A 436 21.45 28.06 15.97
C ALA A 436 21.30 27.45 14.56
N LEU A 437 22.25 27.69 13.64
CA LEU A 437 22.29 27.03 12.34
C LEU A 437 22.45 25.51 12.48
N PHE A 438 23.35 25.06 13.36
CA PHE A 438 23.58 23.63 13.60
C PHE A 438 22.43 22.96 14.38
N ALA A 439 21.69 23.73 15.18
CA ALA A 439 20.49 23.28 15.88
C ALA A 439 19.19 23.45 15.06
N ARG A 440 19.28 23.89 13.80
CA ARG A 440 18.12 24.27 13.01
C ARG A 440 17.33 23.03 12.59
N ASP A 441 16.08 22.96 13.00
CA ASP A 441 15.11 21.93 12.59
C ASP A 441 14.36 22.27 11.30
N GLU A 442 14.88 23.18 10.46
CA GLU A 442 14.19 23.56 9.23
C GLU A 442 14.62 22.64 8.07
N PRO A 443 13.68 22.07 7.30
CA PRO A 443 14.01 21.25 6.13
C PRO A 443 14.64 22.11 5.03
N GLU A 444 15.69 21.60 4.37
CA GLU A 444 16.10 22.16 3.08
C GLU A 444 14.88 22.06 2.13
N PRO A 445 14.47 23.14 1.44
CA PRO A 445 13.32 23.11 0.55
C PRO A 445 13.64 22.24 -0.67
N GLY A 446 13.41 20.94 -0.53
CA GLY A 446 13.35 20.01 -1.64
C GLY A 446 12.14 20.34 -2.52
N PRO A 447 12.19 20.05 -3.83
CA PRO A 447 11.01 20.14 -4.67
C PRO A 447 9.89 19.29 -4.03
N PRO A 448 8.65 19.79 -3.93
CA PRO A 448 7.55 18.99 -3.41
C PRO A 448 7.37 17.79 -4.34
N ALA A 449 7.82 16.63 -3.89
CA ALA A 449 7.43 15.39 -4.50
C ALA A 449 5.92 15.27 -4.30
N ALA A 450 5.17 15.11 -5.39
CA ALA A 450 3.76 14.74 -5.25
C ALA A 450 3.72 13.43 -4.47
N GLU A 451 3.20 13.46 -3.25
CA GLU A 451 3.17 12.26 -2.42
C GLU A 451 2.40 11.17 -3.16
N PRO A 452 2.97 9.96 -3.32
CA PRO A 452 2.20 8.84 -3.83
C PRO A 452 1.00 8.61 -2.90
N VAL A 453 -0.18 8.40 -3.50
CA VAL A 453 -1.46 8.26 -2.80
C VAL A 453 -1.47 7.06 -1.84
N VAL A 454 -0.61 6.07 -2.09
CA VAL A 454 -0.32 4.92 -1.23
C VAL A 454 1.18 4.62 -1.31
N ASP A 455 1.85 4.52 -0.17
CA ASP A 455 3.28 4.21 -0.02
C ASP A 455 3.48 3.19 1.11
N GLY A 456 4.45 2.29 0.97
CA GLY A 456 4.81 1.33 2.00
C GLY A 456 6.02 1.79 2.83
N PRO A 457 6.48 0.98 3.82
CA PRO A 457 5.78 -0.09 4.51
C PRO A 457 4.83 0.45 5.60
N TRP A 458 3.88 -0.39 6.03
CA TRP A 458 2.89 -0.03 7.05
C TRP A 458 3.30 -0.46 8.47
N PRO A 459 2.91 0.31 9.51
CA PRO A 459 2.22 1.61 9.44
C PRO A 459 3.13 2.72 8.90
N ARG A 460 2.56 3.64 8.11
CA ARG A 460 3.31 4.79 7.58
C ARG A 460 3.66 5.76 8.70
N ILE A 461 4.95 5.79 9.07
CA ILE A 461 5.49 6.72 10.07
C ILE A 461 6.45 7.67 9.36
N ASP A 462 5.95 8.84 9.03
CA ASP A 462 6.72 9.87 8.35
C ASP A 462 7.79 10.44 9.28
N GLN A 463 8.89 10.87 8.66
CA GLN A 463 9.96 11.52 9.38
C GLN A 463 9.48 12.91 9.85
N PRO A 464 9.69 13.28 11.13
CA PRO A 464 9.47 14.65 11.57
C PRO A 464 10.17 15.64 10.64
N ALA A 465 9.49 16.75 10.32
CA ALA A 465 10.03 17.72 9.38
C ALA A 465 11.31 18.37 9.94
N GLY A 466 12.37 18.31 9.12
CA GLY A 466 13.60 19.09 9.24
C GLY A 466 14.68 18.58 10.19
N GLY A 467 15.71 19.43 10.34
CA GLY A 467 16.97 19.11 10.99
C GLY A 467 18.00 18.47 10.04
N TRP A 468 19.25 18.46 10.50
CA TRP A 468 20.38 17.94 9.72
C TRP A 468 20.24 16.44 9.45
N ALA A 469 20.52 16.03 8.21
CA ALA A 469 20.69 14.62 7.90
C ALA A 469 22.09 14.13 8.35
N PRO A 470 22.23 12.91 8.88
CA PRO A 470 23.52 12.35 9.25
C PRO A 470 24.47 12.31 8.06
N GLY A 471 25.69 12.80 8.24
CA GLY A 471 26.70 12.86 7.18
C GLY A 471 26.54 14.00 6.18
N GLU A 472 25.51 14.84 6.32
CA GLU A 472 25.30 15.98 5.45
C GLU A 472 26.46 16.99 5.60
N PRO A 473 27.12 17.37 4.50
CA PRO A 473 28.28 18.24 4.56
C PRO A 473 27.88 19.69 4.87
N ILE A 474 28.63 20.34 5.75
CA ILE A 474 28.35 21.73 6.13
C ILE A 474 28.88 22.65 5.03
N ARG A 475 27.99 23.40 4.36
CA ARG A 475 28.40 24.35 3.33
C ARG A 475 29.00 25.59 3.97
N PHE A 476 30.16 26.03 3.49
CA PHE A 476 30.82 27.22 4.05
C PHE A 476 29.97 28.49 3.86
N THR A 477 29.18 28.56 2.79
CA THR A 477 28.28 29.69 2.52
C THR A 477 27.22 29.87 3.60
N GLU A 478 26.62 28.78 4.09
CA GLU A 478 25.61 28.83 5.16
C GLU A 478 26.20 29.34 6.47
N VAL A 479 27.45 28.97 6.76
CA VAL A 479 28.18 29.46 7.94
C VAL A 479 28.55 30.94 7.78
N VAL A 480 28.98 31.36 6.58
CA VAL A 480 29.21 32.80 6.28
C VAL A 480 27.93 33.60 6.44
N ASP A 481 26.81 33.11 5.93
CA ASP A 481 25.51 33.79 6.05
C ASP A 481 25.07 33.89 7.52
N ALA A 482 25.28 32.83 8.32
CA ALA A 482 25.02 32.87 9.76
C ALA A 482 25.90 33.91 10.48
N MET A 483 27.18 34.03 10.11
CA MET A 483 28.10 35.05 10.65
C MET A 483 27.71 36.47 10.23
N ALA A 484 27.42 36.67 8.94
CA ALA A 484 27.03 37.95 8.35
C ALA A 484 25.64 38.43 8.79
N GLY A 485 24.83 37.54 9.39
CA GLY A 485 23.57 37.90 10.02
C GLY A 485 23.71 38.83 11.24
N ASN A 486 24.92 39.01 11.78
CA ASN A 486 25.22 40.04 12.77
C ASN A 486 25.54 41.38 12.05
N PRO A 487 24.82 42.48 12.34
CA PRO A 487 25.00 43.76 11.64
C PRO A 487 26.36 44.45 11.85
N ASP A 488 27.09 44.08 12.90
CA ASP A 488 28.42 44.60 13.20
C ASP A 488 29.54 43.84 12.46
N VAL A 489 29.20 42.75 11.76
CA VAL A 489 30.12 41.98 10.91
C VAL A 489 30.01 42.48 9.46
N TRP A 490 31.02 43.22 9.01
CA TRP A 490 31.14 43.71 7.64
C TRP A 490 31.74 42.70 6.67
N GLY A 491 32.45 41.69 7.19
CA GLY A 491 33.07 40.64 6.38
C GLY A 491 33.67 39.53 7.22
N VAL A 492 33.93 38.39 6.57
CA VAL A 492 34.56 37.22 7.17
C VAL A 492 35.81 36.88 6.38
N GLU A 493 36.94 36.80 7.05
CA GLU A 493 38.24 36.45 6.46
C GLU A 493 38.77 35.14 7.05
N LEU A 494 39.54 34.40 6.25
CA LEU A 494 40.24 33.17 6.67
C LEU A 494 39.30 32.14 7.32
N LEU A 495 38.06 32.03 6.84
CA LEU A 495 37.13 31.02 7.33
C LEU A 495 37.68 29.62 7.04
N ALA A 496 37.82 28.84 8.09
CA ALA A 496 38.22 27.45 8.03
C ALA A 496 37.45 26.64 9.08
N MET A 497 37.11 25.39 8.76
CA MET A 497 36.38 24.50 9.66
C MET A 497 37.02 23.12 9.74
N LYS A 498 36.82 22.42 10.86
CA LYS A 498 37.12 21.00 10.98
C LYS A 498 36.24 20.30 12.00
N VAL A 499 36.14 18.98 11.89
CA VAL A 499 35.61 18.15 12.98
C VAL A 499 36.67 18.06 14.08
N GLN A 500 36.25 18.17 15.33
CA GLN A 500 37.15 18.08 16.48
C GLN A 500 37.78 16.68 16.55
N GLY A 501 39.11 16.65 16.54
CA GLY A 501 39.90 15.41 16.43
C GLY A 501 40.60 15.27 15.08
N ASP A 502 40.08 15.92 14.03
CA ASP A 502 40.72 15.91 12.72
C ASP A 502 42.03 16.73 12.71
N PRO A 503 43.02 16.30 11.92
CA PRO A 503 44.35 16.91 11.93
C PRO A 503 44.36 18.34 11.38
N SER A 504 43.52 18.64 10.38
CA SER A 504 43.64 19.86 9.58
C SER A 504 42.33 20.63 9.47
N PHE A 505 42.42 21.97 9.47
CA PHE A 505 41.32 22.83 9.07
C PHE A 505 41.17 22.85 7.55
N LEU A 506 39.93 22.71 7.06
CA LEU A 506 39.60 22.92 5.66
C LEU A 506 39.27 24.41 5.45
N PRO A 507 39.91 25.09 4.48
CA PRO A 507 39.60 26.47 4.17
C PRO A 507 38.29 26.60 3.40
N GLN A 508 37.72 27.81 3.36
CA GLN A 508 36.50 28.13 2.60
C GLN A 508 36.55 27.70 1.12
N SER A 509 37.74 27.67 0.50
CA SER A 509 37.91 27.21 -0.89
C SER A 509 37.58 25.73 -1.10
N ALA A 510 37.44 24.93 -0.04
CA ALA A 510 36.96 23.55 -0.11
C ALA A 510 35.45 23.45 -0.38
N GLY A 511 34.68 24.55 -0.25
CA GLY A 511 33.24 24.61 -0.52
C GLY A 511 32.35 24.04 0.59
N SER A 512 32.72 22.88 1.15
CA SER A 512 31.99 22.24 2.25
C SER A 512 32.91 21.43 3.18
N LEU A 513 32.52 21.27 4.45
CA LEU A 513 33.16 20.38 5.40
C LEU A 513 32.39 19.04 5.44
N PRO A 514 32.98 17.91 5.00
CA PRO A 514 32.38 16.60 5.24
C PRO A 514 32.40 16.26 6.73
N ILE A 515 31.34 15.62 7.21
CA ILE A 515 31.23 15.10 8.59
C ILE A 515 31.02 13.59 8.56
N PRO A 516 31.26 12.86 9.68
CA PRO A 516 31.02 11.42 9.73
C PRO A 516 29.59 11.04 9.33
N PRO A 517 29.41 9.92 8.61
CA PRO A 517 28.12 9.53 8.02
C PRO A 517 27.03 9.20 9.06
N ASN A 518 27.40 8.97 10.33
CA ASN A 518 26.47 8.75 11.43
C ASN A 518 26.25 9.98 12.31
N ALA A 519 26.74 11.16 11.92
CA ALA A 519 26.77 12.32 12.80
C ALA A 519 26.09 13.56 12.20
N VAL A 520 25.59 14.41 13.09
CA VAL A 520 25.09 15.77 12.79
C VAL A 520 26.00 16.82 13.42
N PRO A 521 26.10 18.03 12.85
CA PRO A 521 27.03 19.03 13.35
C PRO A 521 26.57 19.62 14.69
N VAL A 522 27.52 19.84 15.60
CA VAL A 522 27.32 20.66 16.80
C VAL A 522 28.49 21.62 16.94
N LEU A 523 28.27 22.84 17.44
CA LEU A 523 29.37 23.80 17.57
C LEU A 523 30.28 23.38 18.74
N ALA A 524 31.58 23.19 18.47
CA ALA A 524 32.53 22.86 19.52
C ALA A 524 32.69 24.02 20.53
N ALA A 525 32.95 23.67 21.79
CA ALA A 525 33.07 24.65 22.89
C ALA A 525 34.28 25.60 22.73
N ALA A 526 35.30 25.22 21.96
CA ALA A 526 36.48 26.06 21.76
C ALA A 526 36.15 27.33 20.96
N ASN A 527 36.78 28.44 21.33
CA ASN A 527 36.64 29.72 20.65
C ASN A 527 37.86 30.00 19.76
N CYS A 528 37.66 29.91 18.44
CA CYS A 528 38.70 30.17 17.43
C CYS A 528 38.37 31.38 16.53
N LEU A 529 37.40 32.21 16.95
CA LEU A 529 37.03 33.43 16.25
C LEU A 529 37.86 34.60 16.77
N THR A 530 38.25 35.49 15.86
CA THR A 530 38.95 36.74 16.19
C THR A 530 38.27 37.92 15.51
N VAL A 531 38.46 39.13 16.04
CA VAL A 531 37.86 40.36 15.47
C VAL A 531 38.96 41.30 15.00
N ARG A 532 38.93 41.67 13.72
CA ARG A 532 39.78 42.70 13.11
C ARG A 532 38.96 43.96 12.90
N LEU A 533 39.40 45.07 13.50
CA LEU A 533 38.73 46.36 13.33
C LEU A 533 39.15 46.97 11.99
N ALA A 534 38.17 47.37 11.19
CA ALA A 534 38.40 48.10 9.94
C ALA A 534 37.94 49.55 10.11
N LEU A 535 38.79 50.48 9.68
CA LEU A 535 38.37 51.84 9.41
C LEU A 535 37.70 51.83 8.03
N THR A 536 36.38 52.02 7.96
CA THR A 536 35.77 52.46 6.71
C THR A 536 36.26 53.88 6.47
N GLY A 537 37.40 54.01 5.79
CA GLY A 537 37.66 55.23 5.04
C GLY A 537 36.52 55.33 4.04
N ARG A 538 35.57 56.24 4.27
CA ARG A 538 34.98 56.94 3.12
C ARG A 538 36.19 57.43 2.33
N CYS A 539 36.25 57.21 1.02
CA CYS A 539 37.18 57.94 0.17
C CYS A 539 37.03 59.41 0.60
N GLY A 540 38.04 59.93 1.29
CA GLY A 540 38.13 61.37 1.49
C GLY A 540 38.17 61.95 0.09
N ASP A 541 37.39 62.99 -0.13
CA ASP A 541 37.41 63.79 -1.35
C ASP A 541 38.84 63.88 -1.90
N ALA A 542 39.03 63.31 -3.09
CA ALA A 542 40.18 63.53 -3.96
C ALA A 542 39.67 64.19 -5.24
#